data_AF-T0VCI7-F1
#
_entry.id   AF-T0VCI7-F1
#
_cell.length_a   1.000
_cell.length_b   1.000
_cell.length_c   1.000
_cell.angle_alpha   90.00
_cell.angle_beta   90.00
_cell.angle_gamma   90.00
#
_symmetry.space_group_name_H-M   'P 1'
#
loop_
_entity.id
_entity.type
_entity.pdbx_description
1 polymer ?
#
loop_
_entity_poly.entity_id
_entity_poly.type
_entity_poly.pdbx_seq_one_letter_code
_entity_poly.pdbx_strand_id
1 'polypeptide(L)'
;MRLKIIQQLANVNIIYASQPAQIAKLRAKQAKKPDVKLNVARKSVLNYLFLGLVYFLIFGLLFSIYDFVHQPAFFVNMVALFSLMTISQGFMSFYNVFYESKDLQFYRPYAFSDAEVIAGKSISVILTLLMAILPLVSYFLILPVQAGGFNPLGILLGLFCALILLGVLFLATILLAHLITKTLFFKNTRPWSPTSWSELVLF
;
A
#
# COMPACT_ATOMS: atom_id res chain seq x y z
N MET A 1 -9.87 17.79 -10.64
CA MET A 1 -9.12 17.29 -9.48
C MET A 1 -7.81 18.05 -9.33
N ARG A 2 -7.43 18.44 -8.11
CA ARG A 2 -6.22 19.23 -7.84
C ARG A 2 -5.08 18.32 -7.37
N LEU A 3 -4.12 18.01 -8.25
CA LEU A 3 -3.01 17.09 -7.98
C LEU A 3 -2.16 17.49 -6.76
N LYS A 4 -1.89 18.78 -6.56
CA LYS A 4 -1.11 19.29 -5.41
C LYS A 4 -1.75 18.93 -4.07
N ILE A 5 -3.08 18.95 -4.01
CA ILE A 5 -3.85 18.60 -2.81
C ILE A 5 -3.81 17.10 -2.56
N ILE A 6 -3.95 16.29 -3.60
CA ILE A 6 -3.81 14.83 -3.50
C ILE A 6 -2.41 14.45 -2.98
N GLN A 7 -1.36 15.12 -3.46
CA GLN A 7 0.01 14.92 -2.98
C GLN A 7 0.17 15.33 -1.50
N GLN A 8 -0.43 16.45 -1.08
CA GLN A 8 -0.42 16.87 0.32
C GLN A 8 -1.15 15.86 1.21
N LEU A 9 -2.34 15.42 0.79
CA LEU A 9 -3.11 14.38 1.46
C LEU A 9 -2.29 13.09 1.57
N ALA A 10 -1.63 12.66 0.49
CA ALA A 10 -0.79 11.46 0.53
C ALA A 10 0.40 11.61 1.49
N ASN A 11 1.05 12.78 1.50
CA ASN A 11 2.15 13.04 2.43
C ASN A 11 1.70 13.02 3.90
N VAL A 12 0.49 13.48 4.22
CA VAL A 12 -0.02 13.39 5.60
C VAL A 12 -0.37 11.94 5.94
N ASN A 13 -1.11 11.27 5.05
CA ASN A 13 -1.61 9.93 5.28
C ASN A 13 -0.52 8.85 5.29
N ILE A 14 0.64 9.09 4.67
CA ILE A 14 1.76 8.14 4.71
C ILE A 14 2.23 7.86 6.14
N ILE A 15 2.09 8.80 7.08
CA ILE A 15 2.52 8.60 8.48
C ILE A 15 1.65 7.53 9.14
N TYR A 16 0.34 7.53 8.87
CA TYR A 16 -0.61 6.53 9.36
C TYR A 16 -0.52 5.21 8.58
N ALA A 17 -0.28 5.29 7.27
CA ALA A 17 -0.07 4.13 6.41
C ALA A 17 1.19 3.35 6.80
N SER A 18 2.22 4.07 7.24
CA SER A 18 3.53 3.50 7.54
C SER A 18 3.47 2.58 8.76
N GLN A 19 4.29 1.53 8.74
CA GLN A 19 4.46 0.66 9.90
C GLN A 19 5.04 1.45 11.10
N PRO A 20 4.52 1.26 12.32
CA PRO A 20 4.97 1.98 13.52
C PRO A 20 6.48 1.87 13.76
N ALA A 21 7.08 0.70 13.48
CA ALA A 21 8.51 0.48 13.62
C ALA A 21 9.35 1.37 12.70
N GLN A 22 8.89 1.66 11.47
CA GLN A 22 9.60 2.55 10.56
C GLN A 22 9.53 4.01 11.04
N ILE A 23 8.35 4.44 11.49
CA ILE A 23 8.15 5.77 12.06
C ILE A 23 8.97 5.97 13.33
N ALA A 24 9.01 4.96 14.22
CA ALA A 24 9.83 4.99 15.43
C ALA A 24 11.34 5.13 15.10
N LYS A 25 11.84 4.42 14.08
CA LYS A 25 13.22 4.58 13.59
C LYS A 25 13.50 5.99 13.08
N LEU A 26 12.57 6.61 12.36
CA LEU A 26 12.71 7.98 11.88
C LEU A 26 12.71 8.99 13.04
N ARG A 27 11.80 8.81 14.01
CA ARG A 27 11.74 9.62 15.23
C ARG A 27 13.02 9.48 16.06
N ALA A 28 13.56 8.27 16.21
CA ALA A 28 14.82 8.04 16.90
C ALA A 28 16.01 8.70 16.18
N LYS A 29 16.02 8.72 14.84
CA LYS A 29 17.04 9.46 14.07
C LYS A 29 16.92 10.98 14.26
N GLN A 30 15.70 11.51 14.38
CA GLN A 30 15.46 12.92 14.67
C GLN A 30 15.88 13.29 16.10
N ALA A 31 15.60 12.42 17.09
CA ALA A 31 16.05 12.63 18.47
C ALA A 31 17.58 12.70 18.60
N LYS A 32 18.32 12.03 17.70
CA LYS A 32 19.79 12.10 17.65
C LYS A 32 20.34 13.38 17.00
N LYS A 33 19.53 14.10 16.23
CA LYS A 33 19.91 15.37 15.55
C LYS A 33 18.75 16.36 15.63
N PRO A 34 18.46 16.92 16.82
CA PRO A 34 17.27 17.74 17.05
C PRO A 34 17.25 19.03 16.24
N ASP A 35 18.41 19.56 15.84
CA ASP A 35 18.54 20.82 15.09
C ASP A 35 18.09 20.70 13.62
N VAL A 36 17.94 19.48 13.10
CA VAL A 36 17.49 19.23 11.73
C VAL A 36 16.01 18.82 11.76
N LYS A 37 15.12 19.74 11.34
CA LYS A 37 13.69 19.43 11.16
C LYS A 37 13.51 18.35 10.08
N LEU A 38 13.34 17.10 10.52
CA LEU A 38 13.11 15.98 9.62
C LEU A 38 11.65 15.96 9.17
N ASN A 39 11.41 16.13 7.88
CA ASN A 39 10.09 15.86 7.32
C ASN A 39 9.86 14.34 7.26
N VAL A 40 9.20 13.81 8.29
CA VAL A 40 8.92 12.37 8.46
C VAL A 40 8.16 11.80 7.26
N ALA A 41 7.13 12.52 6.79
CA ALA A 41 6.34 12.13 5.63
C ALA A 41 7.19 11.98 4.37
N ARG A 42 7.91 13.04 3.97
CA ARG A 42 8.77 13.02 2.77
C ARG A 42 9.85 11.95 2.87
N LYS A 43 10.44 11.77 4.07
CA LYS A 43 11.45 10.73 4.28
C LYS A 43 10.86 9.32 4.18
N SER A 44 9.65 9.10 4.68
CA SER A 44 8.92 7.84 4.50
C SER A 44 8.65 7.55 3.02
N VAL A 45 8.12 8.52 2.27
CA VAL A 45 7.87 8.36 0.82
C VAL A 45 9.15 7.96 0.09
N LEU A 46 10.26 8.69 0.31
CA LEU A 46 11.54 8.36 -0.30
C LEU A 46 12.06 6.98 0.13
N ASN A 47 11.84 6.60 1.39
CA ASN A 47 12.23 5.29 1.88
C ASN A 47 11.46 4.17 1.18
N TYR A 48 10.14 4.31 1.01
CA TYR A 48 9.33 3.32 0.30
C TYR A 48 9.65 3.24 -1.19
N LEU A 49 9.89 4.37 -1.85
CA LEU A 49 10.35 4.39 -3.25
C LEU A 49 11.71 3.70 -3.39
N PHE A 50 12.66 4.03 -2.51
CA PHE A 50 13.98 3.42 -2.52
C PHE A 50 13.93 1.92 -2.24
N LEU A 51 13.24 1.50 -1.18
CA LEU A 51 13.09 0.09 -0.83
C LEU A 51 12.34 -0.68 -1.91
N GLY A 52 11.29 -0.08 -2.49
CA GLY A 52 10.58 -0.63 -3.62
C GLY A 52 11.49 -0.88 -4.81
N LEU A 53 12.30 0.11 -5.20
CA LEU A 53 13.27 -0.03 -6.30
C LEU A 53 14.33 -1.09 -5.99
N VAL A 54 14.87 -1.10 -4.77
CA VAL A 54 15.84 -2.12 -4.34
C VAL A 54 15.22 -3.52 -4.43
N TYR A 55 13.98 -3.70 -3.96
CA TYR A 55 13.27 -4.97 -4.03
C TYR A 55 12.97 -5.37 -5.48
N PHE A 56 12.56 -4.43 -6.32
CA PHE A 56 12.38 -4.66 -7.75
C PHE A 56 13.64 -5.24 -8.40
N LEU A 57 14.80 -4.61 -8.15
CA LEU A 57 16.07 -5.02 -8.74
C LEU A 57 16.58 -6.33 -8.14
N ILE A 58 16.58 -6.46 -6.81
CA ILE A 58 17.08 -7.67 -6.14
C ILE A 58 16.23 -8.87 -6.49
N PHE A 59 14.90 -8.79 -6.34
CA PHE A 59 14.03 -9.91 -6.65
C PHE A 59 13.98 -10.18 -8.15
N GLY A 60 14.06 -9.14 -9.00
CA GLY A 60 14.20 -9.34 -10.43
C GLY A 60 15.46 -10.13 -10.79
N LEU A 61 16.63 -9.68 -10.31
CA LEU A 61 17.91 -10.34 -10.61
C LEU A 61 18.01 -11.72 -9.99
N LEU A 62 17.69 -11.86 -8.70
CA LEU A 62 17.78 -13.13 -7.97
C LEU A 62 16.90 -14.20 -8.64
N PHE A 63 15.68 -13.83 -9.02
CA PHE A 63 14.73 -14.78 -9.59
C PHE A 63 14.89 -15.00 -11.10
N SER A 64 15.61 -14.12 -11.81
CA SER A 64 15.93 -14.32 -13.23
C SER A 64 16.77 -15.56 -13.52
N ILE A 65 17.48 -16.08 -12.50
CA ILE A 65 18.32 -17.29 -12.59
C ILE A 65 17.45 -18.56 -12.61
N TYR A 66 16.22 -18.49 -12.09
CA TYR A 66 15.31 -19.64 -12.06
C TYR A 66 14.49 -19.72 -13.34
N ASP A 67 14.22 -20.94 -13.79
CA ASP A 67 13.47 -21.20 -15.01
C ASP A 67 11.96 -21.19 -14.74
N PHE A 68 11.31 -20.05 -14.94
CA PHE A 68 9.86 -19.94 -14.76
C PHE A 68 9.05 -20.60 -15.87
N VAL A 69 9.66 -20.85 -17.03
CA VAL A 69 8.97 -21.42 -18.20
C VAL A 69 8.81 -22.92 -18.03
N HIS A 70 9.89 -23.61 -17.66
CA HIS A 70 9.88 -25.06 -17.47
C HIS A 70 9.49 -25.48 -16.06
N GLN A 71 9.56 -24.57 -15.08
CA GLN A 71 9.11 -24.81 -13.69
C GLN A 71 8.02 -23.79 -13.27
N PRO A 72 6.81 -23.84 -13.85
CA PRO A 72 5.76 -22.86 -13.60
C PRO A 72 5.30 -22.83 -12.14
N ALA A 73 5.43 -23.95 -11.41
CA ALA A 73 5.12 -24.02 -9.99
C ALA A 73 5.93 -23.01 -9.16
N PHE A 74 7.20 -22.76 -9.54
CA PHE A 74 8.05 -21.81 -8.83
C PHE A 74 7.57 -20.36 -9.04
N PHE A 75 7.23 -19.99 -10.28
CA PHE A 75 6.61 -18.69 -10.58
C PHE A 75 5.33 -18.47 -9.79
N VAL A 76 4.41 -19.45 -9.83
CA VAL A 76 3.12 -19.34 -9.13
C VAL A 76 3.31 -19.21 -7.62
N ASN A 77 4.21 -19.99 -7.02
CA ASN A 77 4.50 -19.90 -5.59
C ASN A 77 5.07 -18.53 -5.19
N MET A 78 5.94 -17.93 -6.00
CA MET A 78 6.48 -16.61 -5.72
C MET A 78 5.43 -15.51 -5.88
N VAL A 79 4.61 -15.59 -6.92
CA VAL A 79 3.46 -14.70 -7.11
C VAL A 79 2.50 -14.82 -5.93
N ALA A 80 2.18 -16.04 -5.48
CA ALA A 80 1.30 -16.28 -4.34
C ALA A 80 1.87 -15.72 -3.04
N LEU A 81 3.16 -15.94 -2.76
CA LEU A 81 3.83 -15.43 -1.57
C LEU A 81 3.78 -13.90 -1.50
N PHE A 82 4.18 -13.22 -2.58
CA PHE A 82 4.16 -11.76 -2.61
C PHE A 82 2.75 -11.17 -2.67
N SER A 83 1.79 -11.90 -3.24
CA SER A 83 0.37 -11.56 -3.18
C SER A 83 -0.15 -11.61 -1.75
N LEU A 84 0.16 -12.67 -1.00
CA LEU A 84 -0.22 -12.81 0.40
C LEU A 84 0.41 -11.72 1.26
N MET A 85 1.69 -11.41 1.04
CA MET A 85 2.37 -10.29 1.72
C MET A 85 1.71 -8.95 1.40
N THR A 86 1.37 -8.71 0.13
CA THR A 86 0.66 -7.50 -0.31
C THR A 86 -0.70 -7.38 0.38
N ILE A 87 -1.45 -8.49 0.49
CA ILE A 87 -2.75 -8.49 1.17
C ILE A 87 -2.59 -8.20 2.67
N SER A 88 -1.67 -8.89 3.34
CA SER A 88 -1.45 -8.75 4.79
C SER A 88 -1.01 -7.34 5.17
N GLN A 89 -0.01 -6.79 4.46
CA GLN A 89 0.48 -5.44 4.70
C GLN A 89 -0.53 -4.38 4.24
N GLY A 90 -1.21 -4.65 3.12
CA GLY A 90 -2.22 -3.76 2.54
C GLY A 90 -3.41 -3.59 3.45
N PHE A 91 -3.89 -4.67 4.07
CA PHE A 91 -4.95 -4.61 5.07
C PHE A 91 -4.58 -3.69 6.24
N MET A 92 -3.41 -3.88 6.86
CA MET A 92 -2.98 -3.03 7.99
C MET A 92 -2.85 -1.56 7.57
N SER A 93 -2.18 -1.29 6.45
CA SER A 93 -2.00 0.08 5.97
C SER A 93 -3.33 0.75 5.59
N PHE A 94 -4.25 0.00 4.99
CA PHE A 94 -5.57 0.48 4.62
C PHE A 94 -6.40 0.77 5.88
N TYR A 95 -6.41 -0.14 6.84
CA TYR A 95 -7.14 0.03 8.10
C TYR A 95 -6.69 1.32 8.83
N ASN A 96 -5.38 1.50 9.00
CA ASN A 96 -4.85 2.67 9.71
C ASN A 96 -5.24 3.99 9.03
N VAL A 97 -5.16 4.02 7.69
CA VAL A 97 -5.44 5.23 6.92
C VAL A 97 -6.94 5.52 6.83
N PHE A 98 -7.77 4.51 6.56
CA PHE A 98 -9.19 4.73 6.28
C PHE A 98 -10.09 4.67 7.52
N TYR A 99 -9.68 3.93 8.56
CA TYR A 99 -10.48 3.76 9.78
C TYR A 99 -9.86 4.42 11.02
N GLU A 100 -8.54 4.33 11.21
CA GLU A 100 -7.90 4.80 12.45
C GLU A 100 -7.57 6.30 12.45
N SER A 101 -7.16 6.85 11.31
CA SER A 101 -6.69 8.24 11.21
C SER A 101 -7.71 9.29 11.68
N LYS A 102 -9.02 9.01 11.61
CA LYS A 102 -10.12 9.93 12.00
C LYS A 102 -10.03 11.33 11.36
N ASP A 103 -9.25 11.50 10.30
CA ASP A 103 -8.99 12.81 9.67
C ASP A 103 -10.19 13.35 8.89
N LEU A 104 -11.16 12.50 8.53
CA LEU A 104 -12.27 12.88 7.64
C LEU A 104 -13.10 14.05 8.21
N GLN A 105 -13.22 14.13 9.53
CA GLN A 105 -13.93 15.22 10.21
C GLN A 105 -13.15 16.55 10.14
N PHE A 106 -11.82 16.49 10.15
CA PHE A 106 -10.94 17.65 10.01
C PHE A 106 -10.80 18.14 8.55
N TYR A 107 -11.18 17.32 7.57
CA TYR A 107 -11.25 17.74 6.18
C TYR A 107 -12.54 18.50 5.85
N ARG A 108 -13.65 18.31 6.59
CA ARG A 108 -14.93 19.01 6.32
C ARG A 108 -14.86 20.55 6.32
N PRO A 109 -14.06 21.21 7.19
CA PRO A 109 -13.87 22.66 7.13
C PRO A 109 -13.05 23.12 5.91
N TYR A 110 -12.29 22.21 5.28
CA TYR A 110 -11.51 22.48 4.07
C TYR A 110 -12.30 22.04 2.84
N ALA A 111 -12.26 22.82 1.77
CA ALA A 111 -12.95 22.51 0.51
C ALA A 111 -12.24 21.40 -0.29
N PHE A 112 -12.07 20.21 0.29
CA PHE A 112 -11.54 19.02 -0.38
C PHE A 112 -12.68 18.18 -0.93
N SER A 113 -12.54 17.69 -2.16
CA SER A 113 -13.50 16.73 -2.72
C SER A 113 -13.25 15.35 -2.11
N ASP A 114 -14.32 14.58 -1.86
CA ASP A 114 -14.22 13.19 -1.39
C ASP A 114 -13.28 12.34 -2.25
N ALA A 115 -13.30 12.56 -3.57
CA ALA A 115 -12.44 11.86 -4.50
C ALA A 115 -10.96 12.24 -4.34
N GLU A 116 -10.65 13.48 -3.95
CA GLU A 116 -9.28 13.92 -3.64
C GLU A 116 -8.77 13.25 -2.34
N VAL A 117 -9.64 13.14 -1.32
CA VAL A 117 -9.32 12.49 -0.04
C VAL A 117 -9.07 10.99 -0.23
N ILE A 118 -9.98 10.31 -0.93
CA ILE A 118 -9.84 8.87 -1.24
C ILE A 118 -8.56 8.63 -2.04
N ALA A 119 -8.27 9.45 -3.07
CA ALA A 119 -7.06 9.31 -3.86
C ALA A 119 -5.78 9.47 -3.00
N GLY A 120 -5.71 10.51 -2.15
CA GLY A 120 -4.55 10.73 -1.29
C GLY A 120 -4.31 9.59 -0.29
N LYS A 121 -5.39 9.06 0.30
CA LYS A 121 -5.33 7.91 1.20
C LYS A 121 -4.90 6.64 0.48
N SER A 122 -5.48 6.33 -0.67
CA SER A 122 -5.12 5.17 -1.50
C SER A 122 -3.66 5.22 -1.98
N ILE A 123 -3.17 6.39 -2.41
CA ILE A 123 -1.77 6.57 -2.80
C ILE A 123 -0.83 6.27 -1.63
N SER A 124 -1.21 6.69 -0.42
CA SER A 124 -0.41 6.42 0.79
C SER A 124 -0.31 4.92 1.06
N VAL A 125 -1.41 4.19 0.91
CA VAL A 125 -1.43 2.72 1.03
C VAL A 125 -0.57 2.08 -0.06
N ILE A 126 -0.73 2.47 -1.33
CA ILE A 126 0.07 1.90 -2.42
C ILE A 126 1.57 2.14 -2.22
N LEU A 127 1.96 3.33 -1.73
CA LEU A 127 3.36 3.65 -1.42
C LEU A 127 3.95 2.68 -0.39
N THR A 128 3.20 2.32 0.67
CA THR A 128 3.73 1.40 1.69
C THR A 128 3.84 -0.04 1.18
N LEU A 129 3.12 -0.38 0.11
CA LEU A 129 3.12 -1.70 -0.51
C LEU A 129 4.17 -1.89 -1.61
N LEU A 130 4.91 -0.85 -1.98
CA LEU A 130 5.91 -0.94 -3.07
C LEU A 130 6.91 -2.07 -2.89
N MET A 131 7.32 -2.37 -1.65
CA MET A 131 8.24 -3.47 -1.36
C MET A 131 7.65 -4.85 -1.68
N ALA A 132 6.33 -5.01 -1.63
CA ALA A 132 5.65 -6.27 -1.93
C ALA A 132 5.15 -6.32 -3.39
N ILE A 133 4.70 -5.18 -3.92
CA ILE A 133 4.15 -5.04 -5.27
C ILE A 133 5.24 -5.10 -6.34
N LEU A 134 6.38 -4.43 -6.14
CA LEU A 134 7.40 -4.36 -7.20
C LEU A 134 8.09 -5.70 -7.50
N PRO A 135 8.34 -6.59 -6.53
CA PRO A 135 8.74 -7.97 -6.83
C PRO A 135 7.75 -8.70 -7.76
N LEU A 136 6.42 -8.53 -7.56
CA LEU A 136 5.44 -9.09 -8.49
C LEU A 136 5.66 -8.56 -9.91
N VAL A 137 5.78 -7.24 -10.08
CA VAL A 137 6.05 -6.63 -11.39
C VAL A 137 7.32 -7.21 -12.02
N SER A 138 8.38 -7.43 -11.23
CA SER A 138 9.62 -8.02 -11.74
C SER A 138 9.41 -9.43 -12.31
N TYR A 139 8.61 -10.29 -11.65
CA TYR A 139 8.36 -11.65 -12.14
C TYR A 139 7.57 -11.66 -13.46
N PHE A 140 6.59 -10.76 -13.58
CA PHE A 140 5.81 -10.60 -14.81
C PHE A 140 6.62 -9.99 -15.97
N LEU A 141 7.74 -9.31 -15.69
CA LEU A 141 8.69 -8.86 -16.72
C LEU A 141 9.65 -9.97 -17.13
N ILE A 142 10.08 -10.81 -16.19
CA ILE A 142 11.07 -11.88 -16.43
C ILE A 142 10.46 -13.03 -17.22
N LEU A 143 9.24 -13.46 -16.87
CA LEU A 143 8.57 -14.58 -17.51
C LEU A 143 8.52 -14.49 -19.05
N PRO A 144 8.05 -13.39 -19.68
CA PRO A 144 8.03 -13.28 -21.13
C PRO A 144 9.45 -13.22 -21.73
N VAL A 145 10.42 -12.64 -21.01
CA VAL A 145 11.82 -12.60 -21.45
C VAL A 145 12.43 -13.99 -21.49
N GLN A 146 12.12 -14.84 -20.50
CA GLN A 146 12.57 -16.24 -20.50
C GLN A 146 11.83 -17.09 -21.55
N ALA A 147 10.54 -16.82 -21.80
CA ALA A 147 9.72 -17.60 -22.71
C ALA A 147 10.05 -17.38 -24.20
N GLY A 148 10.49 -16.18 -24.57
CA GLY A 148 10.68 -15.82 -25.99
C GLY A 148 11.70 -14.71 -26.25
N GLY A 149 12.59 -14.42 -25.29
CA GLY A 149 13.56 -13.33 -25.38
C GLY A 149 12.94 -11.95 -25.16
N PHE A 150 13.71 -10.89 -25.43
CA PHE A 150 13.29 -9.49 -25.26
C PHE A 150 12.28 -9.05 -26.34
N ASN A 151 11.08 -9.62 -26.32
CA ASN A 151 9.97 -9.24 -27.19
C ASN A 151 9.12 -8.15 -26.53
N PRO A 152 8.99 -6.94 -27.12
CA PRO A 152 8.18 -5.85 -26.58
C PRO A 152 6.72 -6.24 -26.33
N LEU A 153 6.13 -7.08 -27.18
CA LEU A 153 4.74 -7.52 -27.03
C LEU A 153 4.56 -8.45 -25.83
N GLY A 154 5.53 -9.34 -25.59
CA GLY A 154 5.55 -10.20 -24.40
C GLY A 154 5.69 -9.40 -23.12
N ILE A 155 6.58 -8.40 -23.11
CA ILE A 155 6.77 -7.48 -21.98
C ILE A 155 5.49 -6.68 -21.70
N LEU A 156 4.85 -6.15 -22.75
CA LEU A 156 3.60 -5.39 -22.61
C LEU A 156 2.49 -6.25 -22.02
N LEU A 157 2.36 -7.50 -22.49
CA LEU A 157 1.38 -8.45 -21.98
C LEU A 157 1.68 -8.85 -20.52
N GLY A 158 2.96 -9.05 -20.19
CA GLY A 158 3.41 -9.29 -18.81
C GLY A 158 3.02 -8.13 -17.87
N LEU A 159 3.29 -6.89 -18.27
CA LEU A 159 2.88 -5.70 -17.52
C LEU A 159 1.36 -5.59 -17.40
N PHE A 160 0.62 -5.91 -18.46
CA PHE A 160 -0.85 -5.91 -18.43
C PHE A 160 -1.39 -6.94 -17.42
N CYS A 161 -0.86 -8.17 -17.42
CA CYS A 161 -1.20 -9.18 -16.43
C CYS A 161 -0.82 -8.75 -15.00
N ALA A 162 0.34 -8.12 -14.82
CA ALA A 162 0.73 -7.56 -13.53
C ALA A 162 -0.28 -6.50 -13.06
N LEU A 163 -0.68 -5.58 -13.94
CA LEU A 163 -1.68 -4.56 -13.60
C LEU A 163 -3.03 -5.16 -13.18
N ILE A 164 -3.50 -6.19 -13.88
CA ILE A 164 -4.71 -6.92 -13.50
C ILE A 164 -4.55 -7.53 -12.12
N LEU A 165 -3.45 -8.25 -11.87
CA LEU A 165 -3.18 -8.86 -10.56
C LEU A 165 -3.14 -7.80 -9.46
N LEU A 166 -2.45 -6.67 -9.66
CA LEU A 166 -2.40 -5.59 -8.69
C LEU A 166 -3.78 -4.99 -8.41
N GLY A 167 -4.62 -4.85 -9.43
CA GLY A 167 -6.02 -4.45 -9.27
C GLY A 167 -6.81 -5.43 -8.40
N VAL A 168 -6.66 -6.73 -8.67
CA VAL A 168 -7.31 -7.80 -7.88
C VAL A 168 -6.82 -7.79 -6.43
N LEU A 169 -5.51 -7.66 -6.20
CA LEU A 169 -4.94 -7.60 -4.85
C LEU A 169 -5.42 -6.36 -4.09
N PHE A 170 -5.49 -5.22 -4.76
CA PHE A 170 -6.01 -3.99 -4.15
C PHE A 170 -7.49 -4.15 -3.77
N LEU A 171 -8.32 -4.68 -4.66
CA LEU A 171 -9.73 -4.98 -4.35
C LEU A 171 -9.85 -5.98 -3.21
N ALA A 172 -9.05 -7.04 -3.19
CA ALA A 172 -9.02 -8.03 -2.13
C ALA A 172 -8.68 -7.39 -0.77
N THR A 173 -7.71 -6.47 -0.72
CA THR A 173 -7.39 -5.75 0.53
C THR A 173 -8.54 -4.90 1.04
N ILE A 174 -9.24 -4.20 0.14
CA ILE A 174 -10.41 -3.38 0.49
C ILE A 174 -11.55 -4.25 1.00
N LEU A 175 -11.87 -5.33 0.28
CA LEU A 175 -12.93 -6.26 0.66
C LEU A 175 -12.63 -6.92 2.01
N LEU A 176 -11.38 -7.34 2.23
CA LEU A 176 -10.95 -7.92 3.50
C LEU A 176 -11.05 -6.90 4.63
N ALA A 177 -10.64 -5.65 4.40
CA ALA A 177 -10.78 -4.57 5.38
C ALA A 177 -12.24 -4.29 5.73
N HIS A 178 -13.11 -4.29 4.74
CA HIS A 178 -14.54 -4.09 4.93
C HIS A 178 -15.20 -5.28 5.67
N LEU A 179 -14.81 -6.51 5.34
CA LEU A 179 -15.37 -7.70 5.96
C LEU A 179 -14.99 -7.77 7.44
N ILE A 180 -13.71 -7.58 7.77
CA ILE A 180 -13.21 -7.63 9.15
C ILE A 180 -13.84 -6.52 10.01
N THR A 181 -14.05 -5.34 9.45
CA THR A 181 -14.71 -4.24 10.18
C THR A 181 -16.20 -4.50 10.42
N LYS A 182 -16.88 -5.28 9.57
CA LYS A 182 -18.28 -5.71 9.79
C LYS A 182 -18.41 -6.93 10.70
N THR A 183 -17.48 -7.86 10.69
CA THR A 183 -17.52 -9.07 11.52
C THR A 183 -17.11 -8.75 12.96
N LEU A 184 -18.03 -8.18 13.75
CA LEU A 184 -18.21 -8.26 15.22
C LEU A 184 -17.04 -8.13 16.23
N PHE A 185 -15.76 -8.19 15.85
CA PHE A 185 -14.62 -8.10 16.76
C PHE A 185 -14.41 -6.68 17.33
N PHE A 186 -15.03 -5.66 16.72
CA PHE A 186 -15.03 -4.27 17.19
C PHE A 186 -16.34 -3.83 17.86
N LYS A 187 -17.36 -4.70 17.92
CA LYS A 187 -18.59 -4.40 18.67
C LYS A 187 -18.42 -4.63 20.18
N ASN A 188 -17.45 -5.46 20.59
CA ASN A 188 -17.31 -5.95 21.97
C ASN A 188 -16.04 -5.53 22.74
N THR A 189 -15.18 -4.66 22.19
CA THR A 189 -13.94 -4.20 22.87
C THR A 189 -13.93 -2.71 23.23
N ARG A 190 -15.08 -2.02 23.16
CA ARG A 190 -15.26 -0.72 23.83
C ARG A 190 -15.89 -0.93 25.20
N PRO A 191 -15.27 -0.50 26.32
CA PRO A 191 -16.04 -0.25 27.53
C PRO A 191 -16.89 1.02 27.31
N TRP A 192 -18.21 0.82 27.21
CA TRP A 192 -19.31 1.68 27.68
C TRP A 192 -19.22 3.23 27.55
N SER A 193 -20.11 3.82 26.74
CA SER A 193 -21.17 4.73 27.23
C SER A 193 -22.31 4.84 26.19
N PRO A 194 -23.60 4.67 26.56
CA PRO A 194 -24.73 4.64 25.63
C PRO A 194 -25.46 5.99 25.64
N THR A 195 -25.04 6.96 24.82
CA THR A 195 -25.75 8.26 24.73
C THR A 195 -25.77 8.91 23.35
N SER A 196 -25.51 8.21 22.24
CA SER A 196 -25.50 8.85 20.91
C SER A 196 -26.35 8.17 19.83
N TRP A 197 -27.43 7.47 20.20
CA TRP A 197 -28.39 6.93 19.22
C TRP A 197 -29.29 7.99 18.57
N SER A 198 -29.11 9.28 18.87
CA SER A 198 -29.83 10.38 18.21
C SER A 198 -29.18 10.92 16.94
N GLU A 199 -27.97 10.50 16.58
CA GLU A 199 -27.26 11.07 15.40
C GLU A 199 -27.23 10.16 14.17
N LEU A 200 -27.79 8.95 14.21
CA LEU A 200 -27.81 8.00 13.08
C LEU A 200 -29.12 7.99 12.27
N VAL A 201 -29.93 9.05 12.33
CA VAL A 201 -31.13 9.23 11.50
C VAL A 201 -30.98 10.35 10.46
N LEU A 202 -29.84 11.03 10.37
CA LEU A 202 -29.64 12.06 9.35
C LEU A 202 -28.30 11.88 8.63
N PHE A 203 -28.40 11.14 7.51
CA PHE A 203 -27.50 11.06 6.36
C PHE A 203 -26.18 10.29 6.49
#